data_AF-A0A2V6V2F2-F1
#
_entry.id   AF-A0A2V6V2F2-F1
#
_cell.length_a   1.000
_cell.length_b   1.000
_cell.length_c   1.000
_cell.angle_alpha   90.00
_cell.angle_beta   90.00
_cell.angle_gamma   90.00
#
_symmetry.space_group_name_H-M   'P 1'
#
loop_
_entity.id
_entity.type
_entity.pdbx_description
1 polymer ?
#
loop_
_entity_poly.entity_id
_entity_poly.type
_entity_poly.pdbx_seq_one_letter_code
_entity_poly.pdbx_strand_id
1 'polypeptide(L)'
;MGTAVAVARLGDATATTIREVINLAASMSPANTWTPALEGATIRNLYPGRSAWSGLLAAELHACGFTSLPDAPSDVYGTILADTYDPELAIAGLDTVGHGERFRIEQNYFKLHACCRYNHFALDAIATLRRGHHLAATDVASVDVTTIPFGARMADPAPATMLAAKFSIPYAVAASLVLGRSDTTAFEPTALADPRIRDLARRVTVRTDASMSPRSLDQPTARVRIALRDGRMLEAARRWWPCARRIRSRTSAS
;
A
#
# COMPACT_ATOMS: atom_id res chain seq x y z
N MET A 1 -17.67 0.59 7.63
CA MET A 1 -18.24 1.93 7.36
C MET A 1 -18.58 2.15 5.89
N GLY A 2 -17.61 2.26 4.97
CA GLY A 2 -17.90 2.63 3.56
C GLY A 2 -18.98 1.79 2.85
N THR A 3 -18.95 0.46 3.00
CA THR A 3 -20.00 -0.42 2.46
C THR A 3 -21.37 -0.15 3.08
N ALA A 4 -21.47 0.07 4.39
CA ALA A 4 -22.73 0.37 5.07
C ALA A 4 -23.37 1.67 4.53
N VAL A 5 -22.55 2.71 4.35
CA VAL A 5 -23.00 3.97 3.75
C VAL A 5 -23.48 3.77 2.32
N ALA A 6 -22.76 2.98 1.51
CA ALA A 6 -23.15 2.70 0.14
C ALA A 6 -24.50 1.96 0.07
N VAL A 7 -24.72 0.95 0.92
CA VAL A 7 -26.00 0.23 1.01
C VAL A 7 -27.13 1.16 1.44
N ALA A 8 -26.95 1.91 2.52
CA ALA A 8 -27.95 2.84 3.01
C ALA A 8 -28.29 3.90 1.94
N ARG A 9 -27.29 4.40 1.21
CA ARG A 9 -27.50 5.32 0.09
C ARG A 9 -28.28 4.72 -1.07
N LEU A 10 -28.04 3.46 -1.41
CA LEU A 10 -28.78 2.74 -2.46
C LEU A 10 -30.23 2.46 -2.05
N GLY A 11 -30.52 2.39 -0.74
CA GLY A 11 -31.86 2.28 -0.19
C GLY A 11 -32.53 3.62 0.14
N ASP A 12 -32.05 4.73 -0.42
CA ASP A 12 -32.59 6.08 -0.20
C ASP A 12 -32.70 6.50 1.27
N ALA A 13 -31.82 5.98 2.12
CA ALA A 13 -31.86 6.24 3.55
C ALA A 13 -31.60 7.72 3.90
N THR A 14 -32.23 8.17 4.99
CA THR A 14 -32.05 9.52 5.52
C THR A 14 -30.64 9.74 6.09
N ALA A 15 -30.23 11.00 6.25
CA ALA A 15 -28.94 11.34 6.86
C ALA A 15 -28.80 10.77 8.30
N THR A 16 -29.89 10.76 9.07
CA THR A 16 -29.95 10.15 10.40
C THR A 16 -29.66 8.65 10.34
N THR A 17 -30.34 7.93 9.44
CA THR A 17 -30.10 6.49 9.24
C THR A 17 -28.67 6.21 8.82
N ILE A 18 -28.12 7.01 7.88
CA ILE A 18 -26.73 6.87 7.42
C ILE A 18 -25.74 7.03 8.58
N ARG A 19 -25.97 8.00 9.49
CA ARG A 19 -25.16 8.17 10.70
C ARG A 19 -25.23 6.95 11.60
N GLU A 20 -26.42 6.40 11.84
CA GLU A 20 -26.62 5.24 12.70
C GLU A 20 -25.94 3.98 12.15
N VAL A 21 -26.03 3.72 10.84
CA VAL A 21 -25.32 2.58 10.22
C VAL A 21 -23.81 2.77 10.18
N ILE A 22 -23.31 4.02 10.09
CA ILE A 22 -21.87 4.31 10.27
C ILE A 22 -21.44 3.88 11.66
N ASN A 23 -22.19 4.27 12.69
CA ASN A 23 -21.89 3.93 14.07
C ASN A 23 -21.90 2.42 14.30
N LEU A 24 -22.93 1.71 13.84
CA LEU A 24 -22.99 0.24 13.90
C LEU A 24 -21.80 -0.41 13.18
N ALA A 25 -21.48 0.07 11.98
CA ALA A 25 -20.36 -0.48 11.21
C ALA A 25 -19.00 -0.17 11.84
N ALA A 26 -18.84 0.96 12.54
CA ALA A 26 -17.63 1.32 13.25
C ALA A 26 -17.41 0.40 14.46
N SER A 27 -18.47 0.14 15.25
CA SER A 27 -18.44 -0.77 16.41
C SER A 27 -18.03 -2.20 16.07
N MET A 28 -18.24 -2.65 14.82
CA MET A 28 -17.82 -3.96 14.33
C MET A 28 -16.45 -3.96 13.63
N SER A 29 -15.66 -2.89 13.79
CA SER A 29 -14.35 -2.77 13.17
C SER A 29 -13.39 -3.85 13.67
N PRO A 30 -12.65 -4.53 12.77
CA PRO A 30 -11.71 -5.54 13.21
C PRO A 30 -10.35 -5.00 13.66
N ALA A 31 -9.80 -5.63 14.69
CA ALA A 31 -8.39 -5.55 15.05
C ALA A 31 -7.56 -6.53 14.20
N ASN A 32 -7.09 -6.10 13.02
CA ASN A 32 -6.18 -6.89 12.19
C ASN A 32 -4.73 -6.38 12.34
N THR A 33 -3.76 -7.30 12.42
CA THR A 33 -2.34 -6.95 12.40
C THR A 33 -1.76 -7.02 10.98
N TRP A 34 -0.54 -6.51 10.81
CA TRP A 34 0.21 -6.65 9.55
C TRP A 34 0.91 -8.01 9.41
N THR A 35 1.09 -8.74 10.52
CA THR A 35 1.85 -10.01 10.57
C THR A 35 1.40 -11.02 9.52
N PRO A 36 0.09 -11.26 9.30
CA PRO A 36 -0.37 -12.17 8.25
C PRO A 36 0.13 -11.83 6.84
N ALA A 37 0.27 -10.54 6.51
CA ALA A 37 0.80 -10.12 5.23
C ALA A 37 2.31 -10.41 5.10
N LEU A 38 3.05 -10.23 6.18
CA LEU A 38 4.51 -10.38 6.24
C LEU A 38 4.92 -11.85 6.25
N GLU A 39 4.24 -12.68 7.05
CA GLU A 39 4.50 -14.13 7.15
C GLU A 39 3.83 -14.93 6.01
N GLY A 40 2.92 -14.29 5.28
CA GLY A 40 2.24 -14.90 4.15
C GLY A 40 1.04 -15.78 4.53
N ALA A 41 0.44 -15.54 5.69
CA ALA A 41 -0.80 -16.17 6.09
C ALA A 41 -1.98 -15.66 5.24
N THR A 42 -2.66 -16.57 4.54
CA THR A 42 -3.68 -16.26 3.54
C THR A 42 -4.94 -15.62 4.10
N ILE A 43 -5.15 -15.67 5.43
CA ILE A 43 -6.25 -14.97 6.12
C ILE A 43 -6.29 -13.47 5.78
N ARG A 44 -5.13 -12.86 5.47
CA ARG A 44 -5.06 -11.47 5.01
C ARG A 44 -5.94 -11.20 3.79
N ASN A 45 -6.08 -12.18 2.89
CA ASN A 45 -6.85 -12.03 1.65
C ASN A 45 -8.36 -11.97 1.92
N LEU A 46 -8.82 -12.50 3.07
CA LEU A 46 -10.21 -12.42 3.50
C LEU A 46 -10.60 -11.02 3.98
N TYR A 47 -9.64 -10.21 4.46
CA TYR A 47 -9.96 -8.96 5.16
C TYR A 47 -10.85 -7.99 4.37
N PRO A 48 -10.61 -7.72 3.07
CA PRO A 48 -11.50 -6.84 2.31
C PRO A 48 -12.93 -7.38 2.19
N GLY A 49 -13.08 -8.69 1.94
CA GLY A 49 -14.38 -9.35 1.83
C GLY A 49 -15.14 -9.34 3.16
N ARG A 50 -14.44 -9.63 4.26
CA ARG A 50 -15.02 -9.55 5.61
C ARG A 50 -15.45 -8.13 5.97
N SER A 51 -14.65 -7.11 5.64
CA SER A 51 -15.03 -5.71 5.87
C SER A 51 -16.25 -5.28 5.06
N ALA A 52 -16.38 -5.77 3.83
CA ALA A 52 -17.57 -5.55 3.02
C ALA A 52 -18.80 -6.22 3.67
N TRP A 53 -18.67 -7.48 4.07
CA TRP A 53 -19.71 -8.22 4.79
C TRP A 53 -20.17 -7.50 6.06
N SER A 54 -19.25 -7.05 6.92
CA SER A 54 -19.58 -6.30 8.13
C SER A 54 -20.35 -5.00 7.83
N GLY A 55 -20.10 -4.36 6.69
CA GLY A 55 -20.87 -3.18 6.27
C GLY A 55 -22.27 -3.51 5.79
N LEU A 56 -22.46 -4.61 5.05
CA LEU A 56 -23.80 -5.11 4.70
C LEU A 56 -24.59 -5.44 5.98
N LEU A 57 -23.96 -6.20 6.87
CA LEU A 57 -24.55 -6.60 8.15
C LEU A 57 -24.95 -5.39 9.01
N ALA A 58 -24.18 -4.30 9.01
CA ALA A 58 -24.53 -3.09 9.75
C ALA A 58 -25.86 -2.47 9.28
N ALA A 59 -26.13 -2.49 7.97
CA ALA A 59 -27.38 -1.99 7.41
C ALA A 59 -28.56 -2.91 7.78
N GLU A 60 -28.36 -4.24 7.72
CA GLU A 60 -29.37 -5.22 8.12
C GLU A 60 -29.70 -5.13 9.61
N LEU A 61 -28.67 -5.02 10.47
CA LEU A 61 -28.85 -4.86 11.91
C LEU A 61 -29.64 -3.59 12.24
N HIS A 62 -29.35 -2.48 11.56
CA HIS A 62 -30.12 -1.26 11.70
C HIS A 62 -31.59 -1.46 11.34
N ALA A 63 -31.88 -2.14 10.22
CA ALA A 63 -33.24 -2.46 9.80
C ALA A 63 -33.98 -3.36 10.81
N CYS A 64 -33.26 -4.20 11.56
CA CYS A 64 -33.79 -5.00 12.65
C CYS A 64 -33.93 -4.24 13.99
N GLY A 65 -33.62 -2.95 14.05
CA GLY A 65 -33.75 -2.12 15.24
C GLY A 65 -32.58 -2.19 16.21
N PHE A 66 -31.42 -2.73 15.80
CA PHE A 66 -30.21 -2.66 16.60
C PHE A 66 -29.67 -1.23 16.65
N THR A 67 -29.16 -0.82 17.80
CA THR A 67 -28.61 0.52 18.04
C THR A 67 -27.10 0.46 18.31
N SER A 68 -26.44 1.61 18.23
CA SER A 68 -25.02 1.79 18.53
C SER A 68 -24.81 3.08 19.33
N LEU A 69 -23.59 3.30 19.83
CA LEU A 69 -23.20 4.59 20.41
C LEU A 69 -23.41 5.75 19.41
N PRO A 70 -23.77 6.96 19.89
CA PRO A 70 -23.95 8.14 19.02
C PRO A 70 -22.70 8.55 18.23
N ASP A 71 -21.51 8.24 18.74
CA ASP A 71 -20.21 8.48 18.11
C ASP A 71 -19.27 7.27 18.31
N ALA A 72 -19.63 6.14 17.71
CA ALA A 72 -18.83 4.93 17.77
C ALA A 72 -17.43 5.05 17.12
N PRO A 73 -17.20 5.85 16.05
CA PRO A 73 -15.86 6.09 15.53
C PRO A 73 -14.91 6.66 16.59
N SER A 74 -15.32 7.69 17.34
CA SER A 74 -14.48 8.27 18.39
C SER A 74 -14.17 7.28 19.51
N ASP A 75 -15.16 6.46 19.90
CA ASP A 75 -14.97 5.41 20.89
C ASP A 75 -13.98 4.35 20.40
N VAL A 76 -14.29 3.66 19.31
CA VAL A 76 -13.53 2.49 18.86
C VAL A 76 -12.12 2.85 18.36
N TYR A 77 -11.97 3.96 17.63
CA TYR A 77 -10.68 4.38 17.09
C TYR A 77 -9.91 5.27 18.07
N GLY A 78 -10.57 5.89 19.05
CA GLY A 78 -9.89 6.67 20.09
C GLY A 78 -9.44 5.84 21.30
N THR A 79 -10.00 4.65 21.52
CA THR A 79 -9.75 3.87 22.75
C THR A 79 -9.23 2.46 22.53
N ILE A 80 -9.56 1.81 21.40
CA ILE A 80 -9.23 0.37 21.18
C ILE A 80 -8.31 0.16 19.99
N LEU A 81 -8.65 0.76 18.83
CA LEU A 81 -8.04 0.39 17.55
C LEU A 81 -6.95 1.36 17.04
N ALA A 82 -6.78 2.51 17.67
CA ALA A 82 -5.67 3.43 17.37
C ALA A 82 -5.19 4.16 18.63
N ASP A 83 -4.00 4.74 18.54
CA ASP A 83 -3.42 5.55 19.62
C ASP A 83 -4.13 6.90 19.76
N THR A 84 -4.63 7.44 18.64
CA THR A 84 -5.39 8.69 18.58
C THR A 84 -6.45 8.65 17.49
N TYR A 85 -7.55 9.36 17.73
CA TYR A 85 -8.56 9.68 16.73
C TYR A 85 -8.85 11.17 16.78
N ASP A 86 -8.77 11.82 15.62
CA ASP A 86 -9.06 13.24 15.45
C ASP A 86 -10.30 13.38 14.54
N PRO A 87 -11.47 13.73 15.11
CA PRO A 87 -12.71 13.87 14.35
C PRO A 87 -12.63 14.94 13.26
N GLU A 88 -11.90 16.04 13.50
CA GLU A 88 -11.78 17.14 12.54
C GLU A 88 -10.96 16.70 11.33
N LEU A 89 -9.86 15.98 11.56
CA LEU A 89 -9.08 15.38 10.47
C LEU A 89 -9.87 14.30 9.71
N ALA A 90 -10.80 13.59 10.38
CA ALA A 90 -11.61 12.55 9.74
C ALA A 90 -12.59 13.13 8.70
N ILE A 91 -13.07 14.36 8.91
CA ILE A 91 -14.01 15.05 8.01
C ILE A 91 -13.36 16.13 7.13
N ALA A 92 -12.08 16.42 7.35
CA ALA A 92 -11.36 17.48 6.65
C ALA A 92 -11.49 17.39 5.12
N GLY A 93 -12.03 18.46 4.53
CA GLY A 93 -12.23 18.62 3.09
C GLY A 93 -13.37 17.80 2.51
N LEU A 94 -14.29 17.24 3.32
CA LEU A 94 -15.51 16.62 2.79
C LEU A 94 -16.53 17.65 2.28
N ASP A 95 -16.53 18.85 2.87
CA ASP A 95 -17.38 19.99 2.51
C ASP A 95 -17.02 20.62 1.16
N THR A 96 -15.77 20.46 0.69
CA THR A 96 -15.29 20.99 -0.59
C THR A 96 -15.37 19.99 -1.75
N VAL A 97 -15.59 18.69 -1.48
CA VAL A 97 -15.71 17.66 -2.53
C VAL A 97 -16.92 17.94 -3.41
N GLY A 98 -16.72 17.97 -4.73
CA GLY A 98 -17.77 18.30 -5.70
C GLY A 98 -18.03 19.80 -5.85
N HIS A 99 -17.38 20.64 -5.03
CA HIS A 99 -17.47 22.10 -5.05
C HIS A 99 -16.09 22.74 -5.24
N GLY A 100 -15.35 22.26 -6.25
CA GLY A 100 -13.99 22.71 -6.58
C GLY A 100 -12.92 21.65 -6.29
N GLU A 101 -13.14 20.77 -5.31
CA GLU A 101 -12.30 19.58 -5.12
C GLU A 101 -12.86 18.34 -5.83
N ARG A 102 -11.94 17.49 -6.33
CA ARG A 102 -12.29 16.21 -6.98
C ARG A 102 -12.72 15.17 -5.97
N PHE A 103 -13.63 14.29 -6.37
CA PHE A 103 -13.98 13.13 -5.57
C PHE A 103 -12.75 12.26 -5.29
N ARG A 104 -12.67 11.68 -4.08
CA ARG A 104 -11.55 10.81 -3.71
C ARG A 104 -11.39 9.61 -4.64
N ILE A 105 -12.48 9.12 -5.24
CA ILE A 105 -12.44 8.05 -6.25
C ILE A 105 -11.61 8.43 -7.48
N GLU A 106 -11.60 9.71 -7.88
CA GLU A 106 -10.82 10.24 -9.00
C GLU A 106 -9.34 10.44 -8.65
N GLN A 107 -9.01 10.34 -7.36
CA GLN A 107 -7.65 10.48 -6.83
C GLN A 107 -6.99 9.11 -6.58
N ASN A 108 -7.67 8.01 -6.91
CA ASN A 108 -7.14 6.66 -6.78
C ASN A 108 -5.88 6.44 -7.63
N TYR A 109 -5.14 5.38 -7.29
CA TYR A 109 -3.98 4.95 -8.05
C TYR A 109 -4.15 3.50 -8.53
N PHE A 110 -3.65 3.23 -9.74
CA PHE A 110 -3.52 1.88 -10.26
C PHE A 110 -2.15 1.30 -9.92
N LYS A 111 -2.13 0.05 -9.45
CA LYS A 111 -0.89 -0.65 -9.14
C LYS A 111 -0.21 -1.12 -10.43
N LEU A 112 1.00 -0.63 -10.67
CA LEU A 112 1.84 -1.11 -11.78
C LEU A 112 2.70 -2.31 -11.39
N HIS A 113 2.83 -2.58 -10.10
CA HIS A 113 3.58 -3.71 -9.54
C HIS A 113 2.66 -4.59 -8.70
N ALA A 114 2.74 -5.91 -8.86
CA ALA A 114 1.83 -6.89 -8.25
C ALA A 114 2.12 -7.18 -6.76
N CYS A 115 2.55 -6.16 -6.01
CA CYS A 115 2.98 -6.25 -4.62
C CYS A 115 2.42 -5.12 -3.73
N CYS A 116 2.83 -5.10 -2.45
CA CYS A 116 2.50 -4.02 -1.53
C CYS A 116 3.02 -2.67 -2.04
N ARG A 117 2.24 -1.60 -1.84
CA ARG A 117 2.53 -0.24 -2.30
C ARG A 117 3.92 0.25 -1.86
N TYR A 118 4.37 -0.14 -0.68
CA TYR A 118 5.66 0.31 -0.17
C TYR A 118 6.86 -0.28 -0.92
N ASN A 119 6.71 -1.42 -1.61
CA ASN A 119 7.72 -1.89 -2.56
C ASN A 119 7.81 -0.99 -3.80
N HIS A 120 6.68 -0.37 -4.19
CA HIS A 120 6.59 0.36 -5.47
C HIS A 120 7.59 1.52 -5.51
N PHE A 121 7.87 2.14 -4.36
CA PHE A 121 8.84 3.23 -4.26
C PHE A 121 10.24 2.82 -4.75
N ALA A 122 10.71 1.64 -4.31
CA ALA A 122 11.99 1.09 -4.74
C ALA A 122 11.92 0.58 -6.18
N LEU A 123 10.85 -0.11 -6.56
CA LEU A 123 10.67 -0.64 -7.92
C LEU A 123 10.62 0.45 -8.99
N ASP A 124 10.01 1.60 -8.68
CA ASP A 124 10.00 2.76 -9.56
C ASP A 124 11.41 3.35 -9.76
N ALA A 125 12.24 3.35 -8.72
CA ALA A 125 13.64 3.78 -8.80
C ALA A 125 14.46 2.77 -9.63
N ILE A 126 14.29 1.46 -9.41
CA ILE A 126 14.90 0.40 -10.23
C ILE A 126 14.50 0.53 -11.71
N ALA A 127 13.22 0.72 -12.00
CA ALA A 127 12.72 0.92 -13.37
C ALA A 127 13.25 2.20 -14.03
N THR A 128 13.74 3.16 -13.24
CA THR A 128 14.40 4.36 -13.76
C THR A 128 15.84 4.06 -14.13
N LEU A 129 16.59 3.45 -13.20
CA LEU A 129 17.97 3.08 -13.42
C LEU A 129 18.11 2.13 -14.63
N ARG A 130 17.21 1.15 -14.76
CA ARG A 130 17.20 0.24 -15.92
C ARG A 130 16.86 0.90 -17.26
N ARG A 131 16.14 2.02 -17.27
CA ARG A 131 15.85 2.75 -18.52
C ARG A 131 16.98 3.68 -18.93
N GLY A 132 17.70 4.25 -17.96
CA GLY A 132 18.84 5.12 -18.22
C GLY A 132 20.16 4.37 -18.47
N HIS A 133 20.23 3.09 -18.08
CA HIS A 133 21.44 2.30 -18.15
C HIS A 133 21.15 0.89 -18.64
N HIS A 134 22.04 0.34 -19.48
CA HIS A 134 22.07 -1.09 -19.77
C HIS A 134 22.57 -1.84 -18.53
N LEU A 135 21.63 -2.25 -17.68
CA LEU A 135 21.90 -2.92 -16.41
C LEU A 135 21.40 -4.35 -16.45
N ALA A 136 22.31 -5.33 -16.51
CA ALA A 136 21.98 -6.73 -16.29
C ALA A 136 22.05 -7.05 -14.79
N ALA A 137 21.22 -8.01 -14.34
CA ALA A 137 21.24 -8.45 -12.94
C ALA A 137 22.61 -9.02 -12.51
N THR A 138 23.37 -9.58 -13.45
CA THR A 138 24.72 -10.10 -13.23
C THR A 138 25.74 -9.02 -12.89
N ASP A 139 25.52 -7.79 -13.37
CA ASP A 139 26.42 -6.65 -13.14
C ASP A 139 26.28 -6.09 -11.73
N VAL A 140 25.16 -6.36 -11.07
CA VAL A 140 24.85 -5.84 -9.73
C VAL A 140 25.72 -6.57 -8.71
N ALA A 141 26.48 -5.82 -7.91
CA ALA A 141 27.19 -6.30 -6.74
C ALA A 141 26.30 -6.27 -5.50
N SER A 142 25.67 -5.12 -5.21
CA SER A 142 24.72 -4.93 -4.11
C SER A 142 23.69 -3.84 -4.42
N VAL A 143 22.60 -3.82 -3.66
CA VAL A 143 21.60 -2.76 -3.71
C VAL A 143 21.32 -2.25 -2.30
N ASP A 144 21.37 -0.93 -2.11
CA ASP A 144 20.93 -0.26 -0.89
C ASP A 144 19.63 0.48 -1.15
N VAL A 145 18.58 0.16 -0.39
CA VAL A 145 17.28 0.82 -0.44
C VAL A 145 17.07 1.59 0.85
N THR A 146 17.02 2.91 0.78
CA THR A 146 16.53 3.76 1.89
C THR A 146 15.08 4.13 1.64
N THR A 147 14.18 3.88 2.58
CA THR A 147 12.74 4.18 2.44
C THR A 147 12.09 4.59 3.77
N ILE A 148 10.77 4.69 3.81
CA ILE A 148 9.98 5.07 4.97
C ILE A 148 10.12 4.05 6.13
N PRO A 149 9.84 4.41 7.39
CA PRO A 149 9.99 3.51 8.56
C PRO A 149 9.30 2.15 8.44
N PHE A 150 8.14 2.09 7.77
CA PHE A 150 7.44 0.82 7.56
C PHE A 150 8.26 -0.20 6.75
N GLY A 151 9.20 0.27 5.92
CA GLY A 151 10.07 -0.59 5.11
C GLY A 151 10.94 -1.56 5.93
N ALA A 152 11.24 -1.24 7.20
CA ALA A 152 11.98 -2.14 8.09
C ALA A 152 11.24 -3.48 8.28
N ARG A 153 9.90 -3.47 8.30
CA ARG A 153 9.07 -4.68 8.41
C ARG A 153 9.06 -5.53 7.13
N MET A 154 9.58 -4.99 6.03
CA MET A 154 9.56 -5.58 4.69
C MET A 154 10.97 -5.96 4.21
N ALA A 155 11.90 -6.14 5.15
CA ALA A 155 13.32 -6.33 4.88
C ALA A 155 13.77 -7.80 4.80
N ASP A 156 12.88 -8.77 4.95
CA ASP A 156 13.20 -10.20 4.79
C ASP A 156 13.60 -10.52 3.34
N PRO A 157 14.84 -10.98 3.06
CA PRO A 157 15.27 -11.32 1.72
C PRO A 157 14.85 -12.69 1.23
N ALA A 158 14.33 -13.56 2.09
CA ALA A 158 13.99 -14.94 1.77
C ALA A 158 12.54 -15.30 2.15
N PRO A 159 11.54 -14.55 1.64
CA PRO A 159 10.14 -14.83 1.95
C PRO A 159 9.75 -16.25 1.52
N ALA A 160 9.09 -16.99 2.41
CA ALA A 160 8.79 -18.40 2.19
C ALA A 160 7.61 -18.65 1.23
N THR A 161 6.73 -17.66 1.04
CA THR A 161 5.47 -17.81 0.30
C THR A 161 5.28 -16.70 -0.73
N MET A 162 4.42 -16.96 -1.73
CA MET A 162 3.99 -15.94 -2.70
C MET A 162 3.43 -14.69 -2.02
N LEU A 163 2.64 -14.86 -0.95
CA LEU A 163 2.05 -13.72 -0.25
C LEU A 163 3.13 -12.91 0.47
N ALA A 164 4.00 -13.55 1.25
CA ALA A 164 5.11 -12.88 1.93
C ALA A 164 6.04 -12.16 0.95
N ALA A 165 6.29 -12.76 -0.22
CA ALA A 165 7.12 -12.17 -1.28
C ALA A 165 6.57 -10.83 -1.79
N LYS A 166 5.25 -10.66 -1.81
CA LYS A 166 4.59 -9.38 -2.15
C LYS A 166 4.79 -8.30 -1.08
N PHE A 167 5.34 -8.65 0.08
CA PHE A 167 5.67 -7.75 1.19
C PHE A 167 7.17 -7.71 1.50
N SER A 168 8.04 -8.22 0.62
CA SER A 168 9.50 -8.16 0.74
C SER A 168 10.09 -7.19 -0.30
N ILE A 169 10.74 -6.12 0.19
CA ILE A 169 11.45 -5.16 -0.66
C ILE A 169 12.66 -5.83 -1.33
N PRO A 170 13.53 -6.57 -0.61
CA PRO A 170 14.67 -7.25 -1.23
C PRO A 170 14.25 -8.20 -2.36
N TYR A 171 13.23 -9.03 -2.11
CA TYR A 171 12.74 -9.98 -3.11
C TYR A 171 12.19 -9.25 -4.34
N ALA A 172 11.32 -8.26 -4.13
CA ALA A 172 10.70 -7.52 -5.23
C ALA A 172 11.74 -6.80 -6.10
N VAL A 173 12.74 -6.18 -5.47
CA VAL A 173 13.87 -5.53 -6.16
C VAL A 173 14.68 -6.54 -6.97
N ALA A 174 15.04 -7.66 -6.36
CA ALA A 174 15.81 -8.72 -7.02
C ALA A 174 15.05 -9.34 -8.20
N ALA A 175 13.78 -9.70 -8.00
CA ALA A 175 12.92 -10.24 -9.05
C ALA A 175 12.78 -9.25 -10.21
N SER A 176 12.62 -7.95 -9.92
CA SER A 176 12.53 -6.93 -10.95
C SER A 176 13.83 -6.72 -11.74
N LEU A 177 15.00 -6.91 -11.11
CA LEU A 177 16.29 -6.82 -11.79
C LEU A 177 16.56 -8.06 -12.65
N VAL A 178 16.25 -9.26 -12.13
CA VAL A 178 16.51 -10.55 -12.80
C VAL A 178 15.53 -10.81 -13.95
N LEU A 179 14.23 -10.65 -13.72
CA LEU A 179 13.19 -10.95 -14.71
C LEU A 179 12.88 -9.75 -15.60
N GLY A 180 13.32 -8.57 -15.19
CA GLY A 180 13.03 -7.33 -15.87
C GLY A 180 11.58 -6.84 -15.74
N ARG A 181 10.76 -7.48 -14.88
CA ARG A 181 9.32 -7.23 -14.68
C ARG A 181 8.92 -7.43 -13.21
N SER A 182 7.73 -6.97 -12.85
CA SER A 182 7.19 -7.04 -11.47
C SER A 182 5.67 -7.22 -11.43
N ASP A 183 5.15 -7.88 -12.46
CA ASP A 183 3.76 -8.36 -12.54
C ASP A 183 3.55 -9.59 -11.64
N THR A 184 2.39 -10.25 -11.75
CA THR A 184 2.04 -11.41 -10.91
C THR A 184 3.03 -12.57 -11.05
N THR A 185 3.60 -12.77 -12.24
CA THR A 185 4.53 -13.89 -12.52
C THR A 185 5.84 -13.75 -11.75
N ALA A 186 6.22 -12.52 -11.38
CA ALA A 186 7.41 -12.25 -10.57
C ALA A 186 7.28 -12.77 -9.12
N PHE A 187 6.08 -13.15 -8.68
CA PHE A 187 5.82 -13.65 -7.33
C PHE A 187 5.30 -15.10 -7.32
N GLU A 188 5.21 -15.73 -8.48
CA GLU A 188 4.80 -17.15 -8.59
C GLU A 188 5.85 -18.09 -8.00
N PRO A 189 5.47 -19.32 -7.60
CA PRO A 189 6.40 -20.25 -6.95
C PRO A 189 7.66 -20.53 -7.77
N THR A 190 7.56 -20.52 -9.11
CA THR A 190 8.68 -20.70 -10.03
C THR A 190 9.70 -19.56 -9.91
N ALA A 191 9.26 -18.31 -9.90
CA ALA A 191 10.11 -17.15 -9.68
C ALA A 191 10.66 -17.12 -8.25
N LEU A 192 9.83 -17.48 -7.26
CA LEU A 192 10.24 -17.52 -5.85
C LEU A 192 11.37 -18.52 -5.58
N ALA A 193 11.39 -19.62 -6.35
CA ALA A 193 12.41 -20.65 -6.30
C ALA A 193 13.66 -20.33 -7.14
N ASP A 194 13.65 -19.28 -7.98
CA ASP A 194 14.78 -18.96 -8.88
C ASP A 194 16.04 -18.59 -8.06
N PRO A 195 17.14 -19.37 -8.19
CA PRO A 195 18.34 -19.15 -7.40
C PRO A 195 18.99 -17.78 -7.67
N ARG A 196 18.82 -17.22 -8.87
CA ARG A 196 19.34 -15.89 -9.24
C ARG A 196 18.64 -14.78 -8.47
N ILE A 197 17.31 -14.90 -8.31
CA ILE A 197 16.51 -13.94 -7.54
C ILE A 197 16.87 -14.04 -6.06
N ARG A 198 16.93 -15.27 -5.52
CA ARG A 198 17.28 -15.52 -4.11
C ARG A 198 18.68 -15.01 -3.79
N ASP A 199 19.63 -15.18 -4.70
CA ASP A 199 20.98 -14.66 -4.54
C ASP A 199 21.04 -13.14 -4.52
N LEU A 200 20.42 -12.49 -5.51
CA LEU A 200 20.40 -11.04 -5.56
C LEU A 200 19.64 -10.42 -4.37
N ALA A 201 18.54 -11.05 -3.92
CA ALA A 201 17.75 -10.57 -2.78
C ALA A 201 18.58 -10.49 -1.50
N ARG A 202 19.47 -11.45 -1.23
CA ARG A 202 20.39 -11.40 -0.08
C ARG A 202 21.40 -10.25 -0.13
N ARG A 203 21.60 -9.66 -1.31
CA ARG A 203 22.50 -8.53 -1.55
C ARG A 203 21.75 -7.19 -1.58
N VAL A 204 20.45 -7.19 -1.27
CA VAL A 204 19.64 -5.98 -1.10
C VAL A 204 19.51 -5.65 0.39
N THR A 205 20.05 -4.50 0.80
CA THR A 205 19.90 -3.98 2.15
C THR A 205 18.77 -2.96 2.21
N VAL A 206 17.90 -3.06 3.20
CA VAL A 206 16.85 -2.06 3.47
C VAL A 206 17.22 -1.23 4.68
N ARG A 207 17.21 0.09 4.50
CA ARG A 207 17.39 1.11 5.54
C ARG A 207 16.15 1.98 5.58
N THR A 208 15.89 2.58 6.73
CA THR A 208 14.76 3.49 6.90
C THR A 208 15.20 4.88 7.32
N ASP A 209 14.47 5.88 6.85
CA ASP A 209 14.65 7.29 7.20
C ASP A 209 13.32 7.83 7.75
N ALA A 210 13.35 8.32 9.00
CA ALA A 210 12.17 8.84 9.69
C ALA A 210 11.60 10.11 9.05
N SER A 211 12.39 10.84 8.27
CA SER A 211 11.95 12.02 7.52
C SER A 211 11.17 11.65 6.24
N MET A 212 11.32 10.43 5.74
CA MET A 212 10.62 9.96 4.55
C MET A 212 9.20 9.51 4.89
N SER A 213 8.22 10.02 4.14
CA SER A 213 6.81 9.65 4.29
C SER A 213 6.10 9.69 2.93
N PRO A 214 5.10 8.82 2.67
CA PRO A 214 4.26 8.93 1.48
C PRO A 214 3.45 10.24 1.41
N ARG A 215 3.34 10.95 2.54
CA ARG A 215 2.68 12.26 2.65
C ARG A 215 3.65 13.44 2.51
N SER A 216 4.97 13.20 2.61
CA SER A 216 5.97 14.26 2.52
C SER A 216 6.10 14.76 1.08
N LEU A 217 6.09 16.08 0.91
CA LEU A 217 6.40 16.74 -0.36
C LEU A 217 7.89 17.05 -0.50
N ASP A 218 8.62 17.11 0.63
CA ASP A 218 10.01 17.57 0.67
C ASP A 218 11.01 16.42 0.50
N GLN A 219 10.65 15.21 0.95
CA GLN A 219 11.50 14.02 0.85
C GLN A 219 11.00 12.99 -0.20
N PRO A 220 11.92 12.22 -0.83
CA PRO A 220 11.51 11.07 -1.64
C PRO A 220 10.92 9.98 -0.74
N THR A 221 10.13 9.07 -1.34
CA THR A 221 9.60 7.89 -0.63
C THR A 221 10.57 6.70 -0.66
N ALA A 222 11.51 6.70 -1.61
CA ALA A 222 12.66 5.80 -1.59
C ALA A 222 13.85 6.40 -2.34
N ARG A 223 15.05 6.01 -1.90
CA ARG A 223 16.33 6.19 -2.60
C ARG A 223 16.96 4.82 -2.77
N VAL A 224 17.38 4.51 -4.00
CA VAL A 224 18.01 3.24 -4.34
C VAL A 224 19.39 3.51 -4.90
N ARG A 225 20.41 2.87 -4.31
CA ARG A 225 21.79 2.85 -4.77
C ARG A 225 22.15 1.43 -5.22
N ILE A 226 22.73 1.28 -6.40
CA ILE A 226 23.17 0.01 -6.96
C ILE A 226 24.67 0.08 -7.17
N ALA A 227 25.42 -0.71 -6.40
CA ALA A 227 26.83 -0.92 -6.66
C ALA A 227 26.98 -1.96 -7.78
N LEU A 228 27.73 -1.62 -8.81
CA LEU A 228 28.06 -2.54 -9.89
C LEU A 228 29.41 -3.23 -9.64
N ARG A 229 29.59 -4.41 -10.22
CA ARG A 229 30.82 -5.21 -10.11
C ARG A 229 32.04 -4.54 -10.75
N ASP A 230 31.82 -3.60 -11.67
CA ASP A 230 32.87 -2.79 -12.29
C ASP A 230 33.26 -1.54 -11.47
N GLY A 231 32.71 -1.40 -10.27
CA GLY A 231 32.99 -0.29 -9.35
C GLY A 231 32.11 0.94 -9.53
N ARG A 232 31.28 1.01 -10.58
CA ARG A 232 30.32 2.12 -10.74
C ARG A 232 29.21 2.05 -9.71
N MET A 233 28.67 3.22 -9.37
CA MET A 233 27.50 3.37 -8.50
C MET A 233 26.39 4.07 -9.27
N LEU A 234 25.21 3.44 -9.33
CA LEU A 234 24.00 4.02 -9.91
C LEU A 234 23.06 4.43 -8.79
N GLU A 235 22.41 5.58 -8.91
CA GLU A 235 21.47 6.05 -7.90
C GLU A 235 20.19 6.65 -8.52
N ALA A 236 19.05 6.34 -7.91
CA ALA A 236 17.80 7.05 -8.18
C ALA A 236 17.01 7.28 -6.90
N ALA A 237 16.45 8.47 -6.76
CA ALA A 237 15.45 8.80 -5.75
C ALA A 237 14.09 9.01 -6.40
N ARG A 238 13.03 8.47 -5.80
CA ARG A 238 11.66 8.63 -6.28
C ARG A 238 10.76 9.17 -5.20
N ARG A 239 10.05 10.24 -5.55
CA ARG A 239 8.84 10.68 -4.85
C ARG A 239 7.68 9.82 -5.32
N TRP A 240 6.81 9.44 -4.40
CA TRP A 240 5.56 8.81 -4.79
C TRP A 240 4.61 9.84 -5.36
N TRP A 241 3.97 9.50 -6.48
CA TRP A 241 2.92 10.29 -7.09
C TRP A 241 1.68 9.41 -7.29
N PRO A 242 0.48 9.86 -6.89
CA PRO A 242 -0.76 9.21 -7.29
C PRO A 242 -0.86 9.13 -8.83
N CYS A 243 -1.45 8.04 -9.35
CA CYS A 243 -1.50 7.73 -10.78
C CYS A 243 -2.05 8.89 -11.65
N ALA A 244 -3.00 9.66 -11.11
CA ALA A 244 -3.60 10.84 -11.76
C ALA A 244 -2.59 11.90 -12.24
N ARG A 245 -1.39 12.00 -11.62
CA ARG A 245 -0.32 12.90 -12.08
C ARG A 245 0.74 12.21 -12.97
N ARG A 246 0.90 10.88 -12.87
CA ARG A 246 1.82 10.10 -13.74
C ARG A 246 1.35 10.00 -15.19
N ILE A 247 0.02 9.96 -15.42
CA ILE A 247 -0.54 9.93 -16.78
C ILE A 247 -0.25 11.26 -17.48
N ARG A 248 -0.42 12.39 -16.78
CA ARG A 248 -0.19 13.74 -17.35
C ARG A 248 1.28 14.03 -17.69
N SER A 249 2.24 13.54 -16.89
CA SER A 249 3.66 13.74 -17.17
C SER A 249 4.18 12.91 -18.37
N ARG A 250 3.40 11.91 -18.85
CA ARG A 250 3.72 11.17 -20.07
C ARG A 250 3.11 11.81 -21.32
N THR A 251 1.98 12.53 -21.19
CA THR A 251 1.33 13.23 -22.30
C THR A 251 1.91 14.62 -22.57
N SER A 252 2.73 15.17 -21.68
CA SER A 252 3.41 16.45 -21.88
C SER A 252 4.84 16.31 -22.43
N ALA A 253 5.24 15.10 -22.85
CA ALA A 253 6.57 14.78 -23.37
C ALA A 253 6.51 14.22 -24.81
N SER A 254 5.47 14.59 -25.56
CA SER A 254 5.30 14.33 -26.99
C SER A 254 5.14 15.65 -27.74
#